data_AF-A0A932VLK7-F1
#
_entry.id   AF-A0A932VLK7-F1
#
_cell.length_a   1.000
_cell.length_b   1.000
_cell.length_c   1.000
_cell.angle_alpha   90.00
_cell.angle_beta   90.00
_cell.angle_gamma   90.00
#
_symmetry.space_group_name_H-M   'P 1'
#
loop_
_entity.id
_entity.type
_entity.pdbx_description
1 polymer ?
#
loop_
_entity_poly.entity_id
_entity_poly.type
_entity_poly.pdbx_seq_one_letter_code
_entity_poly.pdbx_strand_id
1 'polypeptide(L)'
;MKTLFLGIIKILLTTFLVTSITFLLLHLVPGSPFTGNKTLPPEIIANLEAKYHLNEPIISQYWLYMSGIFRGDLGPSLKYINRSVNEILFSALPVSITLGSIALLISIPLGIMFGILSAVYTKKLAGSVLIILITIGISLPNFLIGALLINIFGLKLKILPVALWESPWHIILPTITLSFLPMAYIARIIRAQMLEQLSEEYIKTALVKGLPLTQIILKHAFKNCLISLITILGPIIAILITGSFVVEYIFAIPGMGRYFITAFTNRDYFLITGTAIVFSFILTTLNVAIDALYKKIDPRIS
;
A
#
# COMPACT_ATOMS: atom_id res chain seq x y z
N MET A 1 -10.81 19.41 -18.55
CA MET A 1 -9.82 20.38 -18.04
C MET A 1 -9.99 20.69 -16.55
N LYS A 2 -11.17 21.11 -16.07
CA LYS A 2 -11.38 21.42 -14.63
C LYS A 2 -11.00 20.29 -13.66
N THR A 3 -11.33 19.05 -13.98
CA THR A 3 -10.99 17.86 -13.17
C THR A 3 -9.50 17.59 -13.05
N LEU A 4 -8.76 17.72 -14.16
CA LEU A 4 -7.30 17.52 -14.16
C LEU A 4 -6.59 18.62 -13.35
N PHE A 5 -7.02 19.87 -13.54
CA PHE A 5 -6.47 21.02 -12.80
C PHE A 5 -6.69 20.90 -11.29
N LEU A 6 -7.91 20.56 -10.87
CA LEU A 6 -8.22 20.28 -9.46
C LEU A 6 -7.39 19.10 -8.91
N GLY A 7 -7.14 18.08 -9.74
CA GLY A 7 -6.29 16.95 -9.41
C GLY A 7 -4.84 17.36 -9.11
N ILE A 8 -4.25 18.21 -9.96
CA ILE A 8 -2.88 18.71 -9.76
C ILE A 8 -2.80 19.56 -8.49
N ILE A 9 -3.77 20.45 -8.25
CA ILE A 9 -3.84 21.24 -7.02
C ILE A 9 -3.92 20.31 -5.80
N LYS A 10 -4.76 19.27 -5.85
CA LYS A 10 -4.90 18.29 -4.76
C LYS A 10 -3.56 17.59 -4.51
N ILE A 11 -2.85 17.13 -5.54
CA ILE A 11 -1.54 16.49 -5.40
C ILE A 11 -0.55 17.45 -4.73
N LEU A 12 -0.39 18.66 -5.28
CA LEU A 12 0.56 19.64 -4.74
C LEU A 12 0.22 20.04 -3.30
N LEU A 13 -1.05 20.33 -3.02
CA LEU A 13 -1.50 20.73 -1.69
C LEU A 13 -1.34 19.59 -0.68
N THR A 14 -1.75 18.36 -1.02
CA THR A 14 -1.61 17.21 -0.13
C THR A 14 -0.14 16.91 0.16
N THR A 15 0.72 16.87 -0.86
CA THR A 15 2.15 16.62 -0.65
C THR A 15 2.80 17.75 0.14
N PHE A 16 2.47 19.02 -0.14
CA PHE A 16 2.95 20.17 0.64
C PHE A 16 2.55 20.08 2.11
N LEU A 17 1.28 19.77 2.40
CA LEU A 17 0.78 19.64 3.77
C LEU A 17 1.44 18.46 4.49
N VAL A 18 1.55 17.30 3.84
CA VAL A 18 2.25 16.13 4.42
C VAL A 18 3.69 16.49 4.74
N THR A 19 4.41 17.13 3.81
CA THR A 19 5.79 17.58 4.02
C THR A 19 5.91 18.50 5.23
N SER A 20 5.07 19.55 5.27
CA SER A 20 5.09 20.56 6.33
C SER A 20 4.79 19.95 7.69
N ILE A 21 3.75 19.11 7.76
CA ILE A 21 3.33 18.46 8.99
C ILE A 21 4.41 17.47 9.45
N THR A 22 4.93 16.63 8.56
CA THR A 22 6.00 15.67 8.91
C THR A 22 7.24 16.41 9.41
N PHE A 23 7.67 17.47 8.73
CA PHE A 23 8.80 18.28 9.16
C PHE A 23 8.59 18.85 10.57
N LEU A 24 7.45 19.48 10.83
CA LEU A 24 7.15 20.05 12.15
C LEU A 24 7.07 18.98 13.24
N LEU A 25 6.40 17.85 12.96
CA LEU A 25 6.28 16.74 13.91
C LEU A 25 7.66 16.18 14.29
N LEU A 26 8.59 16.07 13.34
CA LEU A 26 9.94 15.60 13.64
C LEU A 26 10.70 16.50 14.62
N HIS A 27 10.52 17.82 14.51
CA HIS A 27 11.15 18.78 15.43
C HIS A 27 10.48 18.83 16.80
N LEU A 28 9.24 18.33 16.93
CA LEU A 28 8.53 18.20 18.21
C LEU A 28 8.90 16.90 18.94
N VAL A 29 9.35 15.87 18.22
CA VAL A 29 9.75 14.60 18.83
C VAL A 29 11.09 14.78 19.55
N PRO A 30 11.17 14.46 20.85
CA PRO A 30 12.42 14.63 21.59
C PRO A 30 13.50 13.66 21.10
N GLY A 31 14.71 14.22 20.88
CA GLY A 31 15.92 13.46 20.58
C GLY A 31 16.59 13.86 19.27
N SER A 32 17.92 13.85 19.24
CA SER A 32 18.72 14.23 18.07
C SER A 32 18.99 13.05 17.14
N PRO A 33 19.13 13.25 15.82
CA PRO A 33 19.52 12.22 14.86
C PRO A 33 20.90 11.61 15.17
N PHE A 34 21.74 12.31 15.95
CA PHE A 34 23.07 11.85 16.34
C PHE A 34 23.11 11.15 17.70
N THR A 35 21.99 11.14 18.42
CA THR A 35 21.85 10.41 19.69
C THR A 35 21.44 8.97 19.42
N GLY A 36 22.40 8.04 19.52
CA GLY A 36 22.18 6.61 19.30
C GLY A 36 23.01 5.75 20.25
N ASN A 37 23.19 4.46 19.92
CA ASN A 37 23.87 3.49 20.78
C ASN A 37 25.36 3.78 21.03
N LYS A 38 25.98 4.66 20.23
CA LYS A 38 27.35 5.12 20.42
C LYS A 38 27.32 6.61 20.75
N THR A 39 27.80 6.95 21.93
CA THR A 39 27.96 8.35 22.34
C THR A 39 29.08 8.98 21.53
N LEU A 40 28.74 9.96 20.70
CA LEU A 40 29.72 10.75 19.97
C LEU A 40 30.26 11.87 20.88
N PRO A 41 31.55 12.23 20.76
CA PRO A 41 32.09 13.43 21.39
C PRO A 41 31.27 14.68 21.03
N PRO A 42 31.04 15.62 21.97
CA PRO A 42 30.23 16.81 21.72
C PRO A 42 30.70 17.65 20.52
N GLU A 43 32.01 17.71 20.29
CA GLU A 43 32.61 18.42 19.15
C GLU A 43 32.18 17.82 17.79
N ILE A 44 32.08 16.49 17.71
CA ILE A 44 31.63 15.81 16.49
C ILE A 44 30.14 16.08 16.26
N ILE A 45 29.33 16.09 17.33
CA ILE A 45 27.90 16.40 17.22
C ILE A 45 27.71 17.83 16.71
N ALA A 46 28.39 18.82 17.30
CA ALA A 46 28.30 20.21 16.87
C ALA A 46 28.71 20.39 15.39
N ASN A 47 29.77 19.71 14.94
CA ASN A 47 30.20 19.74 13.55
C ASN A 47 29.17 19.09 12.60
N LEU A 48 28.53 18.00 13.02
CA LEU A 48 27.48 17.36 12.23
C LEU A 48 26.21 18.22 12.16
N GLU A 49 25.79 18.81 13.28
CA GLU A 49 24.65 19.73 13.32
C GLU A 49 24.88 20.94 12.42
N ALA A 50 26.08 21.54 12.48
CA ALA A 50 26.47 22.63 11.57
C ALA A 50 26.51 22.17 10.11
N LYS A 51 27.07 20.99 9.81
CA LYS A 51 27.15 20.45 8.44
C LYS A 51 25.77 20.24 7.80
N TYR A 52 24.78 19.85 8.58
CA TYR A 52 23.41 19.57 8.11
C TYR A 52 22.42 20.69 8.42
N HIS A 53 22.89 21.86 8.86
CA HIS A 53 22.08 23.03 9.23
C HIS A 53 21.07 22.77 10.36
N LEU A 54 21.27 21.73 11.17
CA LEU A 54 20.35 21.34 12.25
C LEU A 54 20.46 22.26 13.48
N ASN A 55 21.49 23.09 13.54
CA ASN A 55 21.69 24.12 14.55
C ASN A 55 21.05 25.48 14.20
N GLU A 56 20.51 25.64 12.99
CA GLU A 56 19.84 26.87 12.57
C GLU A 56 18.40 26.97 13.14
N PRO A 57 17.77 28.16 13.15
CA PRO A 57 16.36 28.28 13.50
C PRO A 57 15.48 27.36 12.63
N ILE A 58 14.47 26.74 13.23
CA ILE A 58 13.57 25.76 12.57
C ILE A 58 12.97 26.31 11.26
N ILE A 59 12.67 27.61 11.23
CA ILE A 59 12.12 28.28 10.04
C ILE A 59 13.15 28.28 8.90
N SER A 60 14.43 28.55 9.19
CA SER A 60 15.52 28.51 8.21
C SER A 60 15.71 27.09 7.67
N GLN A 61 15.73 26.09 8.57
CA GLN A 61 15.81 24.67 8.19
C GLN A 61 14.67 24.26 7.26
N TYR A 62 13.44 24.70 7.57
CA TYR A 62 12.26 24.44 6.75
C TYR A 62 12.41 25.05 5.35
N TRP A 63 12.82 26.32 5.25
CA TRP A 63 13.02 26.98 3.96
C TRP A 63 14.12 26.34 3.13
N LEU A 64 15.25 25.98 3.76
CA LEU A 64 16.34 25.25 3.10
C LEU A 64 15.83 23.93 2.52
N TYR A 65 15.13 23.13 3.34
CA TYR A 65 14.60 21.85 2.92
C TYR A 65 13.54 21.98 1.80
N MET A 66 12.58 22.89 1.95
CA MET A 66 11.57 23.16 0.93
C MET A 66 12.19 23.64 -0.39
N SER A 67 13.20 24.51 -0.33
CA SER A 67 13.92 24.97 -1.52
C SER A 67 14.65 23.83 -2.24
N GLY A 68 15.21 22.88 -1.48
CA GLY A 68 15.79 21.65 -2.00
C GLY A 68 14.75 20.79 -2.74
N ILE A 69 13.59 20.57 -2.13
CA ILE A 69 12.49 19.80 -2.73
C ILE A 69 12.06 20.40 -4.07
N PHE A 70 11.95 21.73 -4.18
CA PHE A 70 11.60 22.39 -5.46
C PHE A 70 12.67 22.18 -6.55
N ARG A 71 13.90 21.87 -6.18
CA ARG A 71 15.00 21.51 -7.09
C ARG A 71 15.12 19.99 -7.31
N GLY A 72 14.25 19.20 -6.68
CA GLY A 72 14.27 17.75 -6.73
C GLY A 72 15.27 17.10 -5.78
N ASP A 73 15.77 17.82 -4.77
CA ASP A 73 16.70 17.31 -3.76
C ASP A 73 15.97 17.04 -2.43
N LEU A 74 15.90 15.78 -2.01
CA LEU A 74 15.31 15.35 -0.74
C LEU A 74 16.34 15.36 0.41
N GLY A 75 17.55 15.81 0.14
CA GLY A 75 18.64 15.90 1.09
C GLY A 75 19.44 14.60 1.25
N PRO A 76 20.51 14.65 2.06
CA PRO A 76 21.34 13.50 2.37
C PRO A 76 20.67 12.59 3.40
N SER A 77 21.01 11.31 3.40
CA SER A 77 20.67 10.45 4.54
C SER A 77 21.62 10.70 5.71
N LEU A 78 21.08 10.87 6.92
CA LEU A 78 21.89 11.00 8.14
C LEU A 78 22.48 9.67 8.59
N LYS A 79 21.86 8.55 8.19
CA LYS A 79 22.29 7.20 8.59
C LYS A 79 23.08 6.46 7.50
N TYR A 80 22.68 6.57 6.24
CA TYR A 80 23.32 5.94 5.09
C TYR A 80 24.37 6.90 4.52
N ILE A 81 25.58 6.84 5.08
CA ILE A 81 26.71 7.71 4.71
C ILE A 81 26.94 7.64 3.19
N ASN A 82 27.16 8.81 2.57
CA ASN A 82 27.39 8.99 1.14
C ASN A 82 26.22 8.58 0.23
N ARG A 83 25.00 8.47 0.75
CA ARG A 83 23.80 8.26 -0.07
C ARG A 83 22.82 9.41 0.09
N SER A 84 22.28 9.88 -1.02
CA SER A 84 21.15 10.80 -1.02
C SER A 84 19.84 10.05 -0.72
N VAL A 85 18.86 10.75 -0.15
CA VAL A 85 17.52 10.19 0.02
C VAL A 85 16.93 9.82 -1.34
N ASN A 86 17.14 10.64 -2.37
CA ASN A 86 16.73 10.35 -3.75
C ASN A 86 17.21 8.98 -4.22
N GLU A 87 18.50 8.67 -4.11
CA GLU A 87 19.05 7.37 -4.52
C GLU A 87 18.40 6.20 -3.77
N ILE A 88 18.20 6.35 -2.47
CA ILE A 88 17.57 5.32 -1.64
C ILE A 88 16.16 5.05 -2.15
N LEU A 89 15.34 6.10 -2.31
CA LEU A 89 13.95 5.95 -2.72
C LEU A 89 13.80 5.49 -4.17
N PHE A 90 14.61 5.98 -5.10
CA PHE A 90 14.58 5.51 -6.49
C PHE A 90 14.98 4.04 -6.62
N SER A 91 15.91 3.56 -5.78
CA SER A 91 16.25 2.12 -5.76
C SER A 91 15.17 1.25 -5.11
N ALA A 92 14.43 1.80 -4.15
CA ALA A 92 13.41 1.08 -3.39
C ALA A 92 12.04 1.03 -4.08
N LEU A 93 11.70 2.07 -4.84
CA LEU A 93 10.39 2.24 -5.45
C LEU A 93 10.00 1.09 -6.41
N PRO A 94 10.86 0.65 -7.35
CA PRO A 94 10.53 -0.47 -8.24
C PRO A 94 10.24 -1.77 -7.49
N VAL A 95 10.90 -1.98 -6.34
CA VAL A 95 10.70 -3.17 -5.50
C VAL A 95 9.29 -3.16 -4.90
N SER A 96 8.87 -2.04 -4.31
CA SER A 96 7.51 -1.89 -3.77
C SER A 96 6.43 -2.00 -4.86
N ILE A 97 6.66 -1.38 -6.03
CA ILE A 97 5.74 -1.48 -7.17
C ILE A 97 5.60 -2.93 -7.65
N THR A 98 6.73 -3.65 -7.76
CA THR A 98 6.73 -5.06 -8.17
C THR A 98 5.94 -5.91 -7.19
N LEU A 99 6.21 -5.76 -5.89
CA LEU A 99 5.53 -6.49 -4.84
C LEU A 99 4.01 -6.20 -4.84
N GLY A 100 3.63 -4.92 -4.91
CA GLY A 100 2.25 -4.48 -4.98
C GLY A 100 1.51 -4.99 -6.22
N SER A 101 2.18 -4.98 -7.37
CA SER A 101 1.61 -5.44 -8.65
C SER A 101 1.32 -6.94 -8.63
N ILE A 102 2.25 -7.75 -8.13
CA ILE A 102 2.03 -9.20 -8.02
C ILE A 102 0.93 -9.47 -6.97
N ALA A 103 0.90 -8.72 -5.87
CA ALA A 103 -0.15 -8.86 -4.87
C ALA A 103 -1.54 -8.57 -5.46
N LEU A 104 -1.66 -7.56 -6.32
CA LEU A 104 -2.89 -7.26 -7.08
C LEU A 104 -3.31 -8.40 -8.00
N LEU A 105 -2.34 -8.95 -8.76
CA LEU A 105 -2.58 -10.08 -9.67
C LEU A 105 -3.06 -11.34 -8.95
N ILE A 106 -2.71 -11.50 -7.67
CA ILE A 106 -3.21 -12.59 -6.84
C ILE A 106 -4.55 -12.22 -6.19
N SER A 107 -4.64 -11.03 -5.59
CA SER A 107 -5.79 -10.67 -4.75
C SER A 107 -7.07 -10.46 -5.54
N ILE A 108 -7.00 -9.90 -6.74
CA ILE A 108 -8.19 -9.61 -7.55
C ILE A 108 -8.85 -10.89 -8.05
N PRO A 109 -8.15 -11.81 -8.76
CA PRO A 109 -8.79 -13.02 -9.28
C PRO A 109 -9.29 -13.93 -8.16
N LEU A 110 -8.47 -14.14 -7.12
CA LEU A 110 -8.86 -15.00 -6.00
C LEU A 110 -9.98 -14.38 -5.17
N GLY A 111 -9.96 -13.06 -4.96
CA GLY A 111 -11.02 -12.36 -4.26
C GLY A 111 -12.36 -12.49 -5.00
N ILE A 112 -12.38 -12.23 -6.31
CA ILE A 112 -13.57 -12.41 -7.14
C ILE A 112 -14.05 -13.87 -7.09
N MET A 113 -13.14 -14.83 -7.28
CA MET A 113 -13.46 -16.26 -7.28
C MET A 113 -14.09 -16.68 -5.95
N PHE A 114 -13.45 -16.38 -4.82
CA PHE A 114 -13.99 -16.75 -3.50
C PHE A 114 -15.29 -16.01 -3.17
N GLY A 115 -15.44 -14.75 -3.59
CA GLY A 115 -16.69 -14.00 -3.43
C GLY A 115 -17.86 -14.64 -4.18
N ILE A 116 -17.66 -14.98 -5.46
CA ILE A 116 -18.68 -15.66 -6.29
C ILE A 116 -19.01 -17.03 -5.70
N LEU A 117 -18.00 -17.87 -5.43
CA LEU A 117 -18.20 -19.21 -4.89
C LEU A 117 -18.93 -19.18 -3.55
N SER A 118 -18.54 -18.26 -2.67
CA SER A 118 -19.19 -18.10 -1.38
C SER A 118 -20.68 -17.75 -1.58
N ALA A 119 -21.01 -16.78 -2.45
CA ALA A 119 -22.39 -16.38 -2.70
C ALA A 119 -23.25 -17.51 -3.29
N VAL A 120 -22.75 -18.17 -4.34
CA VAL A 120 -23.45 -19.26 -5.05
C VAL A 120 -23.72 -20.45 -4.13
N TYR A 121 -22.78 -20.78 -3.24
CA TYR A 121 -22.89 -21.90 -2.32
C TYR A 121 -23.40 -21.51 -0.93
N THR A 122 -24.06 -20.36 -0.77
CA THR A 122 -24.48 -19.83 0.55
C THR A 122 -25.30 -20.81 1.39
N LYS A 123 -26.13 -21.65 0.79
CA LYS A 123 -26.94 -22.66 1.52
C LYS A 123 -26.20 -23.97 1.79
N LYS A 124 -24.96 -24.12 1.31
CA LYS A 124 -24.14 -25.32 1.48
C LYS A 124 -23.02 -25.05 2.48
N LEU A 125 -22.51 -26.12 3.12
CA LEU A 125 -21.35 -26.04 4.01
C LEU A 125 -20.15 -25.32 3.36
N ALA A 126 -19.90 -25.55 2.07
CA ALA A 126 -18.83 -24.87 1.34
C ALA A 126 -18.96 -23.33 1.37
N GLY A 127 -20.17 -22.78 1.21
CA GLY A 127 -20.39 -21.33 1.29
C GLY A 127 -20.18 -20.80 2.71
N SER A 128 -20.66 -21.54 3.72
CA SER A 128 -20.48 -21.20 5.14
C SER A 128 -19.01 -21.19 5.56
N VAL A 129 -18.23 -22.17 5.12
CA VAL A 129 -16.78 -22.23 5.38
C VAL A 129 -16.07 -21.07 4.68
N LEU A 130 -16.41 -20.79 3.42
CA LEU A 130 -15.78 -19.69 2.67
C LEU A 130 -16.02 -18.33 3.34
N ILE A 131 -17.22 -18.04 3.84
CA ILE A 131 -17.46 -16.76 4.53
C ILE A 131 -16.72 -16.66 5.87
N ILE A 132 -16.57 -17.76 6.59
CA ILE A 132 -15.74 -17.81 7.80
C ILE A 132 -14.27 -17.50 7.44
N LEU A 133 -13.73 -18.14 6.41
CA LEU A 133 -12.36 -17.89 5.94
C LEU A 133 -12.16 -16.44 5.48
N ILE A 134 -13.11 -15.87 4.73
CA ILE A 134 -13.10 -14.46 4.33
C ILE A 134 -13.10 -13.54 5.55
N THR A 135 -13.94 -13.84 6.55
CA THR A 135 -14.05 -13.04 7.78
C THR A 135 -12.76 -13.09 8.59
N ILE A 136 -12.18 -14.28 8.77
CA ILE A 136 -10.86 -14.46 9.38
C ILE A 136 -9.82 -13.66 8.60
N GLY A 137 -9.87 -13.68 7.27
CA GLY A 137 -8.93 -12.97 6.41
C GLY A 137 -8.94 -11.45 6.59
N ILE A 138 -10.09 -10.87 6.92
CA ILE A 138 -10.22 -9.43 7.20
C ILE A 138 -9.78 -9.11 8.64
N SER A 139 -10.03 -10.03 9.58
CA SER A 139 -9.76 -9.82 11.01
C SER A 139 -8.30 -10.02 11.39
N LEU A 140 -7.53 -10.80 10.61
CA LEU A 140 -6.13 -11.07 10.92
C LEU A 140 -5.23 -9.93 10.42
N PRO A 141 -4.36 -9.36 11.28
CA PRO A 141 -3.36 -8.39 10.84
C PRO A 141 -2.38 -9.00 9.83
N ASN A 142 -1.97 -8.22 8.83
CA ASN A 142 -1.00 -8.69 7.82
C ASN A 142 0.33 -9.18 8.42
N PHE A 143 0.82 -8.56 9.50
CA PHE A 143 2.05 -9.02 10.16
C PHE A 143 1.91 -10.44 10.73
N LEU A 144 0.70 -10.79 11.22
CA LEU A 144 0.45 -12.09 11.80
C LEU A 144 0.43 -13.17 10.72
N ILE A 145 -0.21 -12.88 9.58
CA ILE A 145 -0.16 -13.76 8.40
C ILE A 145 1.29 -13.96 7.96
N GLY A 146 2.06 -12.88 7.85
CA GLY A 146 3.48 -12.94 7.49
C GLY A 146 4.29 -13.80 8.46
N ALA A 147 4.12 -13.59 9.77
CA ALA A 147 4.80 -14.37 10.79
C ALA A 147 4.45 -15.88 10.74
N LEU A 148 3.17 -16.22 10.51
CA LEU A 148 2.74 -17.61 10.34
C LEU A 148 3.35 -18.25 9.10
N LEU A 149 3.36 -17.53 7.97
CA LEU A 149 3.96 -18.00 6.73
C LEU A 149 5.47 -18.23 6.87
N ILE A 150 6.18 -17.31 7.53
CA ILE A 150 7.61 -17.46 7.85
C ILE A 150 7.83 -18.71 8.72
N ASN A 151 7.05 -18.89 9.78
CA ASN A 151 7.19 -20.03 10.68
C ASN A 151 6.95 -21.36 9.96
N ILE A 152 5.89 -21.45 9.15
CA ILE A 152 5.52 -22.69 8.46
C ILE A 152 6.48 -22.99 7.31
N PHE A 153 6.61 -22.08 6.35
CA PHE A 153 7.32 -22.34 5.10
C PHE A 153 8.83 -22.13 5.18
N GLY A 154 9.25 -21.22 6.06
CA GLY A 154 10.66 -20.87 6.24
C GLY A 154 11.37 -21.63 7.35
N LEU A 155 10.73 -21.77 8.51
CA LEU A 155 11.38 -22.38 9.68
C LEU A 155 11.11 -23.87 9.81
N LYS A 156 9.83 -24.29 9.71
CA LYS A 156 9.44 -25.69 9.85
C LYS A 156 9.74 -26.50 8.59
N LEU A 157 9.20 -26.06 7.45
CA LEU A 157 9.35 -26.77 6.18
C LEU A 157 10.68 -26.44 5.47
N LYS A 158 11.24 -25.24 5.69
CA LYS A 158 12.49 -24.75 5.08
C LYS A 158 12.50 -24.80 3.54
N ILE A 159 11.34 -24.59 2.92
CA ILE A 159 11.19 -24.68 1.46
C ILE A 159 11.24 -23.30 0.78
N LEU A 160 11.02 -22.22 1.51
CA LEU A 160 10.98 -20.87 0.96
C LEU A 160 11.85 -19.91 1.79
N PRO A 161 12.55 -18.97 1.14
CA PRO A 161 13.28 -17.93 1.86
C PRO A 161 12.31 -16.94 2.53
N VAL A 162 12.73 -16.39 3.67
CA VAL A 162 11.87 -15.59 4.57
C VAL A 162 12.22 -14.12 4.64
N ALA A 163 13.37 -13.72 4.09
CA ALA A 163 13.85 -12.36 4.20
C ALA A 163 14.77 -12.02 3.03
N LEU A 164 14.94 -10.72 2.75
CA LEU A 164 15.77 -10.16 1.67
C LEU A 164 15.06 -10.14 0.31
N TRP A 165 15.84 -9.89 -0.75
CA TRP A 165 15.34 -9.72 -2.12
C TRP A 165 16.39 -10.14 -3.16
N GLU A 166 16.91 -11.36 -3.00
CA GLU A 166 18.07 -11.84 -3.78
C GLU A 166 17.69 -12.84 -4.88
N SER A 167 16.49 -13.42 -4.81
CA SER A 167 16.01 -14.38 -5.81
C SER A 167 14.49 -14.30 -5.96
N PRO A 168 13.91 -14.77 -7.10
CA PRO A 168 12.46 -14.75 -7.32
C PRO A 168 11.65 -15.47 -6.22
N TRP A 169 12.24 -16.43 -5.52
CA TRP A 169 11.58 -17.15 -4.42
C TRP A 169 11.25 -16.26 -3.23
N HIS A 170 12.02 -15.17 -3.02
CA HIS A 170 11.79 -14.20 -1.95
C HIS A 170 10.48 -13.42 -2.11
N ILE A 171 9.92 -13.41 -3.32
CA ILE A 171 8.69 -12.67 -3.64
C ILE A 171 7.45 -13.40 -3.10
N ILE A 172 7.50 -14.73 -2.95
CA ILE A 172 6.33 -15.57 -2.72
C ILE A 172 5.64 -15.26 -1.38
N LEU A 173 6.35 -15.41 -0.26
CA LEU A 173 5.75 -15.22 1.07
C LEU A 173 5.27 -13.77 1.31
N PRO A 174 6.04 -12.73 0.95
CA PRO A 174 5.58 -11.36 1.07
C PRO A 174 4.35 -11.06 0.22
N THR A 175 4.31 -11.55 -1.02
CA THR A 175 3.18 -11.27 -1.92
C THR A 175 1.92 -11.97 -1.43
N ILE A 176 2.01 -13.21 -0.97
CA ILE A 176 0.87 -13.92 -0.37
C ILE A 176 0.37 -13.15 0.85
N THR A 177 1.28 -12.72 1.72
CA THR A 177 0.95 -11.91 2.91
C THR A 177 0.24 -10.62 2.52
N LEU A 178 0.77 -9.89 1.54
CA LEU A 178 0.24 -8.62 1.08
C LEU A 178 -1.11 -8.77 0.36
N SER A 179 -1.31 -9.89 -0.36
CA SER A 179 -2.53 -10.17 -1.11
C SER A 179 -3.71 -10.57 -0.23
N PHE A 180 -3.47 -11.03 1.00
CA PHE A 180 -4.49 -11.70 1.82
C PHE A 180 -5.65 -10.79 2.22
N LEU A 181 -5.35 -9.61 2.78
CA LEU A 181 -6.35 -8.61 3.17
C LEU A 181 -7.17 -8.07 1.97
N PRO A 182 -6.56 -7.58 0.87
CA PRO A 182 -7.32 -7.11 -0.28
C PRO A 182 -8.13 -8.25 -0.94
N MET A 183 -7.60 -9.47 -0.99
CA MET A 183 -8.34 -10.65 -1.48
C MET A 183 -9.61 -10.88 -0.65
N ALA A 184 -9.49 -10.90 0.68
CA ALA A 184 -10.62 -11.11 1.59
C ALA A 184 -11.65 -9.96 1.50
N TYR A 185 -11.18 -8.71 1.38
CA TYR A 185 -12.06 -7.56 1.21
C TYR A 185 -12.84 -7.61 -0.11
N ILE A 186 -12.15 -7.89 -1.22
CA ILE A 186 -12.78 -8.07 -2.54
C ILE A 186 -13.79 -9.21 -2.49
N ALA A 187 -13.43 -10.36 -1.91
CA ALA A 187 -14.33 -11.51 -1.78
C ALA A 187 -15.59 -11.17 -1.00
N ARG A 188 -15.49 -10.41 0.10
CA ARG A 188 -16.64 -9.97 0.89
C ARG A 188 -17.58 -9.07 0.09
N ILE A 189 -17.04 -8.09 -0.63
CA ILE A 189 -17.87 -7.17 -1.43
C ILE A 189 -18.53 -7.91 -2.59
N ILE A 190 -17.77 -8.72 -3.34
CA ILE A 190 -18.33 -9.53 -4.43
C ILE A 190 -19.41 -10.47 -3.91
N ARG A 191 -19.20 -11.11 -2.75
CA ARG A 191 -20.23 -11.97 -2.15
C ARG A 191 -21.53 -11.19 -1.88
N ALA A 192 -21.43 -10.02 -1.23
CA ALA A 192 -22.59 -9.21 -0.89
C ALA A 192 -23.37 -8.80 -2.15
N GLN A 193 -22.66 -8.29 -3.16
CA GLN A 193 -23.24 -7.87 -4.43
C GLN A 193 -23.84 -9.05 -5.20
N MET A 194 -23.18 -10.21 -5.22
CA MET A 194 -23.71 -11.41 -5.86
C MET A 194 -24.99 -11.91 -5.19
N LEU A 195 -25.09 -11.85 -3.85
CA LEU A 195 -26.31 -12.24 -3.14
C LEU A 195 -27.50 -11.33 -3.49
N GLU A 196 -27.25 -10.03 -3.57
CA GLU A 196 -28.23 -9.04 -4.02
C GLU A 196 -28.66 -9.33 -5.46
N GLN A 197 -27.71 -9.41 -6.40
CA GLN A 197 -27.99 -9.66 -7.81
C GLN A 197 -28.71 -11.00 -8.05
N LEU A 198 -28.37 -12.06 -7.32
CA LEU A 198 -29.04 -13.36 -7.44
C LEU A 198 -30.50 -13.36 -6.94
N SER A 199 -30.91 -12.35 -6.17
CA SER A 199 -32.28 -12.21 -5.67
C SER A 199 -33.23 -11.47 -6.62
N GLU A 200 -32.67 -10.84 -7.65
CA GLU A 200 -33.37 -9.98 -8.61
C GLU A 200 -34.30 -10.74 -9.58
N GLU A 201 -35.33 -10.06 -10.08
CA GLU A 201 -36.35 -10.64 -10.96
C GLU A 201 -35.77 -11.11 -12.31
N TYR A 202 -34.81 -10.37 -12.88
CA TYR A 202 -34.20 -10.74 -14.16
C TYR A 202 -33.45 -12.08 -14.09
N ILE A 203 -32.92 -12.45 -12.91
CA ILE A 203 -32.30 -13.76 -12.67
C ILE A 203 -33.36 -14.86 -12.63
N LYS A 204 -34.51 -14.62 -11.97
CA LYS A 204 -35.64 -15.57 -11.98
C LYS A 204 -36.15 -15.80 -13.39
N THR A 205 -36.29 -14.74 -14.20
CA THR A 205 -36.67 -14.86 -15.61
C THR A 205 -35.64 -15.66 -16.40
N ALA A 206 -34.33 -15.46 -16.16
CA ALA A 206 -33.27 -16.23 -16.82
C ALA A 206 -33.33 -17.73 -16.47
N LEU A 207 -33.65 -18.07 -15.22
CA LEU A 207 -33.85 -19.45 -14.77
C LEU A 207 -35.05 -20.10 -15.47
N VAL A 208 -36.19 -19.40 -15.56
CA VAL A 208 -37.41 -19.90 -16.23
C VAL A 208 -37.17 -20.11 -17.73
N LYS A 209 -36.32 -19.28 -18.35
CA LYS A 209 -35.89 -19.44 -19.75
C LYS A 209 -34.91 -20.61 -19.96
N GLY A 210 -34.52 -21.34 -18.92
CA GLY A 210 -33.65 -22.51 -19.02
C GLY A 210 -32.18 -22.20 -19.27
N LEU A 211 -31.72 -20.97 -19.00
CA LEU A 211 -30.30 -20.62 -19.15
C LEU A 211 -29.43 -21.42 -18.18
N PRO A 212 -28.23 -21.86 -18.60
CA PRO A 212 -27.33 -22.59 -17.72
C PRO A 212 -26.82 -21.70 -16.58
N LEU A 213 -26.69 -22.26 -15.38
CA LEU A 213 -26.28 -21.53 -14.17
C LEU A 213 -24.98 -20.75 -14.33
N THR A 214 -24.01 -21.28 -15.08
CA THR A 214 -22.74 -20.59 -15.35
C THR A 214 -22.93 -19.29 -16.13
N GLN A 215 -23.85 -19.26 -17.09
CA GLN A 215 -24.19 -18.03 -17.81
C GLN A 215 -24.95 -17.05 -16.92
N ILE A 216 -25.89 -17.53 -16.11
CA ILE A 216 -26.62 -16.70 -15.14
C ILE A 216 -25.65 -16.02 -14.17
N ILE A 217 -24.70 -16.79 -13.62
CA ILE A 217 -23.70 -16.29 -12.66
C ILE A 217 -22.73 -15.31 -13.35
N LEU A 218 -22.06 -15.72 -14.43
CA LEU A 218 -20.95 -14.95 -15.00
C LEU A 218 -21.40 -13.80 -15.91
N LYS A 219 -22.46 -14.00 -16.71
CA LYS A 219 -22.89 -13.01 -17.71
C LYS A 219 -23.98 -12.07 -17.22
N HIS A 220 -24.84 -12.52 -16.30
CA HIS A 220 -25.96 -11.72 -15.80
C HIS A 220 -25.65 -11.13 -14.42
N ALA A 221 -25.45 -11.96 -13.39
CA ALA A 221 -25.24 -11.48 -12.03
C ALA A 221 -23.89 -10.76 -11.86
N PHE A 222 -22.77 -11.43 -12.16
CA PHE A 222 -21.43 -10.89 -11.93
C PHE A 222 -21.15 -9.63 -12.75
N LYS A 223 -21.67 -9.56 -13.99
CA LYS A 223 -21.54 -8.37 -14.84
C LYS A 223 -22.08 -7.11 -14.15
N ASN A 224 -23.17 -7.23 -13.41
CA ASN A 224 -23.75 -6.10 -12.66
C ASN A 224 -22.95 -5.78 -11.39
N CYS A 225 -22.23 -6.75 -10.82
CA CYS A 225 -21.31 -6.52 -9.69
C CYS A 225 -20.03 -5.77 -10.09
N LEU A 226 -19.67 -5.72 -11.38
CA LEU A 226 -18.43 -5.09 -11.85
C LEU A 226 -18.38 -3.60 -11.54
N ILE A 227 -19.52 -2.91 -11.49
CA ILE A 227 -19.58 -1.47 -11.21
C ILE A 227 -19.05 -1.17 -9.80
N SER A 228 -19.47 -1.95 -8.81
CA SER A 228 -19.00 -1.82 -7.42
C SER A 228 -17.55 -2.28 -7.26
N LEU A 229 -17.14 -3.30 -8.02
CA LEU A 229 -15.75 -3.80 -8.01
C LEU A 229 -14.78 -2.74 -8.53
N ILE A 230 -15.06 -2.23 -9.74
CA ILE A 230 -14.93 -0.84 -10.15
C ILE A 230 -14.33 0.04 -9.07
N THR A 231 -15.25 0.65 -8.31
CA THR A 231 -15.10 1.68 -7.28
C THR A 231 -14.11 1.35 -6.17
N ILE A 232 -14.00 0.08 -5.77
CA ILE A 232 -13.10 -0.30 -4.67
C ILE A 232 -11.68 -0.64 -5.15
N LEU A 233 -11.51 -1.05 -6.41
CA LEU A 233 -10.20 -1.49 -6.92
C LEU A 233 -9.21 -0.34 -6.96
N GLY A 234 -9.67 0.86 -7.31
CA GLY A 234 -8.82 2.05 -7.36
C GLY A 234 -8.02 2.28 -6.08
N PRO A 235 -8.67 2.58 -4.93
CA PRO A 235 -7.95 2.76 -3.66
C PRO A 235 -7.06 1.57 -3.27
N ILE A 236 -7.49 0.33 -3.55
CA ILE A 236 -6.69 -0.87 -3.29
C ILE A 236 -5.40 -0.87 -4.12
N ILE A 237 -5.49 -0.57 -5.42
CA ILE A 237 -4.34 -0.46 -6.31
C ILE A 237 -3.40 0.63 -5.82
N ALA A 238 -3.94 1.80 -5.46
CA ALA A 238 -3.14 2.92 -4.98
C ALA A 238 -2.34 2.55 -3.73
N ILE A 239 -2.98 1.89 -2.75
CA ILE A 239 -2.32 1.44 -1.52
C ILE A 239 -1.27 0.37 -1.80
N LEU A 240 -1.58 -0.63 -2.62
CA LEU A 240 -0.66 -1.74 -2.88
C LEU A 240 0.58 -1.33 -3.67
N ILE A 241 0.42 -0.50 -4.71
CA ILE A 241 1.54 -0.02 -5.54
C ILE A 241 2.48 0.89 -4.76
N THR A 242 1.92 1.68 -3.84
CA THR A 242 2.67 2.58 -2.99
C THR A 242 3.64 1.83 -2.06
N GLY A 243 3.32 0.57 -1.71
CA GLY A 243 4.18 -0.31 -0.90
C GLY A 243 3.58 -0.60 0.47
N SER A 244 4.12 -1.61 1.16
CA SER A 244 3.62 -2.04 2.47
C SER A 244 4.69 -1.91 3.55
N PHE A 245 4.49 -0.98 4.47
CA PHE A 245 5.43 -0.73 5.58
C PHE A 245 5.72 -2.02 6.35
N VAL A 246 4.66 -2.71 6.74
CA VAL A 246 4.73 -3.87 7.62
C VAL A 246 5.30 -5.08 6.90
N VAL A 247 4.81 -5.39 5.69
CA VAL A 247 5.25 -6.58 4.95
C VAL A 247 6.72 -6.43 4.54
N GLU A 248 7.10 -5.29 3.97
CA GLU A 248 8.48 -5.08 3.52
C GLU A 248 9.46 -5.06 4.69
N TYR A 249 9.06 -4.57 5.86
CA TYR A 249 9.90 -4.59 7.05
C TYR A 249 10.10 -6.01 7.61
N ILE A 250 9.02 -6.79 7.76
CA ILE A 250 9.08 -8.15 8.33
C ILE A 250 9.90 -9.09 7.44
N PHE A 251 9.72 -9.00 6.12
CA PHE A 251 10.47 -9.79 5.16
C PHE A 251 11.80 -9.14 4.74
N ALA A 252 12.24 -8.06 5.41
CA ALA A 252 13.48 -7.34 5.10
C ALA A 252 13.66 -7.03 3.60
N ILE A 253 12.58 -6.66 2.92
CA ILE A 253 12.57 -6.30 1.49
C ILE A 253 13.11 -4.87 1.38
N PRO A 254 14.03 -4.55 0.45
CA PRO A 254 14.58 -3.22 0.27
C PRO A 254 13.60 -2.29 -0.47
N GLY A 255 12.33 -2.28 -0.05
CA GLY A 255 11.28 -1.43 -0.58
C GLY A 255 11.06 -0.16 0.24
N MET A 256 10.18 0.70 -0.27
CA MET A 256 9.87 2.02 0.29
C MET A 256 9.37 1.93 1.73
N GLY A 257 8.56 0.93 2.05
CA GLY A 257 7.96 0.74 3.37
C GLY A 257 8.97 0.34 4.43
N ARG A 258 9.98 -0.45 4.06
CA ARG A 258 11.10 -0.76 4.96
C ARG A 258 11.91 0.50 5.27
N TYR A 259 12.22 1.31 4.25
CA TYR A 259 12.95 2.56 4.45
C TYR A 259 12.16 3.56 5.30
N PHE A 260 10.84 3.62 5.15
CA PHE A 260 9.98 4.43 6.02
C PHE A 260 10.15 4.04 7.50
N ILE A 261 9.95 2.76 7.85
CA ILE A 261 10.06 2.31 9.24
C ILE A 261 11.48 2.51 9.78
N THR A 262 12.49 2.12 9.01
CA THR A 262 13.89 2.24 9.46
C THR A 262 14.35 3.68 9.58
N ALA A 263 13.81 4.62 8.81
CA ALA A 263 14.11 6.04 8.95
C ALA A 263 13.68 6.55 10.34
N PHE A 264 12.49 6.17 10.82
CA PHE A 264 12.05 6.49 12.18
C PHE A 264 12.92 5.84 13.25
N THR A 265 13.22 4.55 13.11
CA THR A 265 14.09 3.84 14.08
C THR A 265 15.49 4.45 14.15
N ASN A 266 16.02 4.90 13.01
CA ASN A 266 17.33 5.52 12.92
C ASN A 266 17.33 7.04 13.15
N ARG A 267 16.16 7.65 13.39
CA ARG A 267 15.97 9.10 13.50
C ARG A 267 16.58 9.87 12.31
N ASP A 268 16.47 9.31 11.10
CA ASP A 268 16.97 9.95 9.89
C ASP A 268 15.94 10.95 9.35
N TYR A 269 16.06 12.22 9.74
CA TYR A 269 15.03 13.23 9.47
C TYR A 269 14.76 13.45 7.98
N PHE A 270 15.81 13.51 7.16
CA PHE A 270 15.67 13.67 5.71
C PHE A 270 15.00 12.45 5.09
N LEU A 271 15.37 11.24 5.49
CA LEU A 271 14.75 10.02 4.96
C LEU A 271 13.30 9.86 5.41
N ILE A 272 12.95 10.22 6.65
CA ILE A 272 11.55 10.21 7.12
C ILE A 272 10.71 11.17 6.26
N THR A 273 11.18 12.40 6.08
CA THR A 273 10.43 13.41 5.34
C THR A 273 10.36 13.07 3.85
N GLY A 274 11.47 12.63 3.25
CA GLY A 274 11.53 12.21 1.86
C GLY A 274 10.65 10.99 1.56
N THR A 275 10.64 9.97 2.43
CA THR A 275 9.71 8.84 2.28
C THR A 275 8.26 9.34 2.35
N ALA A 276 7.89 10.17 3.33
CA ALA A 276 6.54 10.72 3.46
C ALA A 276 6.09 11.52 2.22
N ILE A 277 7.00 12.31 1.63
CA ILE A 277 6.77 13.03 0.37
C ILE A 277 6.44 12.06 -0.75
N VAL A 278 7.31 11.09 -1.01
CA VAL A 278 7.12 10.13 -2.12
C VAL A 278 5.85 9.31 -1.91
N PHE A 279 5.60 8.84 -0.68
CA PHE A 279 4.38 8.13 -0.31
C PHE A 279 3.12 8.95 -0.60
N SER A 280 3.06 10.20 -0.12
CA SER A 280 1.91 11.06 -0.33
C SER A 280 1.72 11.44 -1.80
N PHE A 281 2.82 11.69 -2.52
CA PHE A 281 2.78 12.04 -3.93
C PHE A 281 2.25 10.90 -4.79
N ILE A 282 2.80 9.69 -4.64
CA ILE A 282 2.39 8.51 -5.41
C ILE A 282 0.93 8.15 -5.09
N LEU A 283 0.60 8.03 -3.81
CA LEU A 283 -0.74 7.65 -3.37
C LEU A 283 -1.80 8.65 -3.89
N THR A 284 -1.55 9.95 -3.74
CA THR A 284 -2.48 10.99 -4.19
C THR A 284 -2.59 11.04 -5.69
N THR A 285 -1.47 10.86 -6.42
CA THR A 285 -1.46 10.80 -7.89
C THR A 285 -2.29 9.62 -8.39
N LEU A 286 -2.09 8.43 -7.82
CA LEU A 286 -2.87 7.24 -8.16
C LEU A 286 -4.35 7.45 -7.87
N ASN A 287 -4.71 7.97 -6.69
CA ASN A 287 -6.11 8.26 -6.36
C ASN A 287 -6.74 9.27 -7.32
N VAL A 288 -6.05 10.35 -7.69
CA VAL A 288 -6.55 11.33 -8.68
C VAL A 288 -6.73 10.69 -10.06
N ALA A 289 -5.79 9.83 -10.49
CA ALA A 289 -5.89 9.11 -11.76
C ALA A 289 -7.09 8.17 -11.77
N ILE A 290 -7.31 7.45 -10.66
CA ILE A 290 -8.44 6.56 -10.44
C ILE A 290 -9.77 7.31 -10.43
N ASP A 291 -9.85 8.44 -9.71
CA ASP A 291 -11.05 9.29 -9.68
C ASP A 291 -11.40 9.81 -11.08
N ALA A 292 -10.38 10.17 -11.87
CA ALA A 292 -10.57 10.58 -13.27
C ALA A 292 -11.07 9.42 -14.15
N LEU A 293 -10.58 8.20 -13.95
CA LEU A 293 -11.06 7.00 -14.63
C LEU A 293 -12.51 6.66 -14.25
N TYR A 294 -12.86 6.75 -12.98
CA TYR A 294 -14.24 6.51 -12.51
C TYR A 294 -15.24 7.43 -13.19
N LYS A 295 -14.96 8.73 -13.25
CA LYS A 295 -15.84 9.70 -13.91
C LYS A 295 -16.07 9.39 -15.39
N LYS A 296 -15.11 8.73 -16.05
CA LYS A 296 -15.23 8.32 -17.45
C LYS A 296 -16.07 7.04 -17.60
N ILE A 297 -16.03 6.14 -16.63
CA ILE A 297 -16.72 4.85 -16.66
C ILE A 297 -18.17 4.99 -16.19
N ASP A 298 -18.42 5.76 -15.13
CA ASP A 298 -19.77 6.03 -14.62
C ASP A 298 -20.08 7.54 -14.60
N PRO A 299 -20.69 8.08 -15.68
CA PRO A 299 -21.03 9.49 -15.77
C PRO A 299 -22.19 9.90 -14.83
N ARG A 300 -22.85 8.95 -14.13
CA ARG A 300 -23.94 9.27 -13.19
C ARG A 300 -23.45 9.93 -11.89
N ILE A 301 -22.14 9.89 -11.64
CA ILE A 301 -21.47 10.47 -10.46
C ILE A 301 -20.87 11.86 -10.79
N SER A 302 -21.00 12.34 -12.05
CA SER A 302 -20.41 13.61 -12.48
C SER A 302 -21.25 14.84 -12.18
#